data_AF-A0A497GP56-F1
#
_entry.id   AF-A0A497GP56-F1
#
_cell.length_a   1.000
_cell.length_b   1.000
_cell.length_c   1.000
_cell.angle_alpha   90.00
_cell.angle_beta   90.00
_cell.angle_gamma   90.00
#
_symmetry.space_group_name_H-M   'P 1'
#
loop_
_entity.id
_entity.type
_entity.pdbx_description
1 polymer ?
#
loop_
_entity_poly.entity_id
_entity_poly.type
_entity_poly.pdbx_seq_one_letter_code
_entity_poly.pdbx_strand_id
1 'polypeptide(L)'
;MIELWLKYEWDLTRYVEEQIDKIGTSIREKAIEVSTQRDITYNEAISLIYDELDRVLKDINELDTTILWSKLLEENITIYVDKRFHRLSKIPPSEWVSDRCAFQLPIYYWILRVMSRCRTLRITTDSVLKNVL
;
A
#
# COMPACT_ATOMS: atom_id res chain seq x y z
N MET A 1 0.30 15.88 10.43
CA MET A 1 -0.57 17.08 10.44
C MET A 1 0.21 18.36 10.09
N ILE A 2 1.38 18.60 10.71
CA ILE A 2 2.26 19.74 10.35
C ILE A 2 2.82 19.63 8.91
N GLU A 3 3.16 18.42 8.44
CA GLU A 3 3.67 18.18 7.09
C GLU A 3 2.65 18.52 5.98
N LEU A 4 1.37 18.18 6.19
CA LEU A 4 0.27 18.54 5.27
C LEU A 4 0.17 20.05 5.07
N TRP A 5 0.37 20.82 6.14
CA TRP A 5 0.37 22.28 6.04
C TRP A 5 1.67 22.80 5.42
N LEU A 6 2.83 22.37 5.91
CA LEU A 6 4.15 22.89 5.48
C LEU A 6 4.46 22.61 4.01
N LYS A 7 4.06 21.44 3.51
CA LYS A 7 4.43 20.98 2.17
C LYS A 7 3.30 21.09 1.16
N TYR A 8 2.05 21.01 1.61
CA TYR A 8 0.89 20.94 0.71
C TYR A 8 -0.11 22.07 0.91
N GLU A 9 0.08 22.97 1.88
CA GLU A 9 -0.85 24.07 2.15
C GLU A 9 -2.30 23.59 2.36
N TRP A 10 -2.48 22.38 2.94
CA TRP A 10 -3.77 21.69 3.06
C TRP A 10 -4.41 21.19 1.75
N ASP A 11 -3.68 21.21 0.63
CA ASP A 11 -4.10 20.58 -0.61
C ASP A 11 -4.03 19.04 -0.50
N LEU A 12 -5.16 18.46 -0.09
CA LEU A 12 -5.31 17.01 0.01
C LEU A 12 -5.20 16.30 -1.34
N THR A 13 -5.59 16.94 -2.43
CA THR A 13 -5.49 16.36 -3.77
C THR A 13 -4.03 16.15 -4.09
N ARG A 14 -3.23 17.21 -3.99
CA ARG A 14 -1.78 17.14 -4.24
C ARG A 14 -1.08 16.15 -3.31
N TYR A 15 -1.47 16.11 -2.03
CA TYR A 15 -0.94 15.12 -1.09
C TYR A 15 -1.20 13.68 -1.54
N VAL A 16 -2.45 13.37 -1.94
CA VAL A 16 -2.84 12.04 -2.39
C VAL A 16 -2.18 11.68 -3.72
N GLU A 17 -2.01 12.62 -4.65
CA GLU A 17 -1.25 12.41 -5.90
C GLU A 17 0.17 11.93 -5.61
N GLU A 18 0.88 12.60 -4.71
CA GLU A 18 2.23 12.19 -4.34
C GLU A 18 2.26 10.79 -3.70
N GLN A 19 1.24 10.41 -2.93
CA GLN A 19 1.16 9.06 -2.36
C GLN A 19 0.83 8.00 -3.43
N ILE A 20 -0.01 8.33 -4.43
CA ILE A 20 -0.30 7.48 -5.59
C ILE A 20 1.00 7.22 -6.36
N ASP A 21 1.79 8.28 -6.61
CA ASP A 21 3.06 8.18 -7.33
C ASP A 21 4.10 7.37 -6.57
N LYS A 22 4.20 7.57 -5.25
CA LYS A 22 5.06 6.77 -4.37
C LYS A 22 4.74 5.29 -4.48
N ILE A 23 3.48 4.91 -4.25
CA ILE A 23 3.04 3.50 -4.31
C ILE A 23 3.21 2.93 -5.72
N GLY A 24 2.85 3.70 -6.75
CA GLY A 24 3.01 3.29 -8.13
C GLY A 24 4.47 3.00 -8.46
N THR A 25 5.40 3.82 -7.99
CA THR A 25 6.85 3.61 -8.16
C THR A 25 7.31 2.35 -7.45
N SER A 26 6.91 2.14 -6.18
CA SER A 26 7.23 0.93 -5.44
C SER A 26 6.77 -0.36 -6.15
N ILE A 27 5.56 -0.35 -6.74
CA ILE A 27 5.05 -1.51 -7.49
C ILE A 27 5.84 -1.73 -8.78
N ARG A 28 6.16 -0.68 -9.53
CA ARG A 28 6.95 -0.80 -10.77
C ARG A 28 8.32 -1.38 -10.50
N GLU A 29 9.01 -0.87 -9.47
CA GLU A 29 10.33 -1.36 -9.07
C GLU A 29 10.27 -2.83 -8.66
N LYS A 30 9.27 -3.22 -7.86
CA LYS A 30 9.10 -4.62 -7.48
C LYS A 30 8.75 -5.52 -8.66
N ALA A 31 7.94 -5.05 -9.61
CA ALA A 31 7.62 -5.80 -10.81
C ALA A 31 8.85 -6.03 -11.69
N ILE A 32 9.74 -5.04 -11.81
CA ILE A 32 11.03 -5.20 -12.50
C ILE A 32 11.87 -6.27 -11.80
N GLU A 33 12.02 -6.18 -10.48
CA GLU A 33 12.75 -7.16 -9.68
C GLU A 33 12.21 -8.59 -9.88
N VAL A 34 10.89 -8.77 -9.73
CA VAL A 34 10.21 -10.08 -9.89
C VAL A 34 10.33 -10.61 -11.31
N SER A 35 10.20 -9.74 -12.33
CA SER A 35 10.34 -10.14 -13.74
C SER A 35 11.72 -10.70 -14.04
N THR A 36 12.77 -10.09 -13.48
CA THR A 36 14.16 -10.53 -13.66
C THR A 36 14.45 -11.79 -12.84
N GLN A 37 13.98 -11.87 -11.59
CA GLN A 37 14.21 -13.03 -10.72
C GLN A 37 13.52 -14.31 -11.21
N ARG A 38 12.35 -14.17 -11.84
CA ARG A 38 11.51 -15.32 -12.24
C ARG A 38 11.55 -15.61 -13.74
N ASP A 39 12.29 -14.83 -14.53
CA ASP A 39 12.34 -14.91 -15.99
C ASP A 39 10.94 -14.84 -16.63
N ILE A 40 10.15 -13.84 -16.21
CA ILE A 40 8.80 -13.56 -16.73
C ILE A 40 8.73 -12.13 -17.26
N THR A 41 7.71 -11.81 -18.05
CA THR A 41 7.51 -10.44 -18.51
C THR A 41 7.10 -9.51 -17.36
N TYR A 42 7.39 -8.21 -17.53
CA TYR A 42 6.94 -7.17 -16.60
C TYR A 42 5.41 -7.19 -16.37
N ASN A 43 4.62 -7.46 -17.42
CA ASN A 43 3.17 -7.52 -17.31
C ASN A 43 2.69 -8.73 -16.50
N GLU A 44 3.35 -9.89 -16.65
CA GLU A 44 3.07 -11.07 -15.82
C GLU A 44 3.43 -10.80 -14.36
N ALA A 45 4.58 -10.14 -14.10
CA ALA A 45 4.96 -9.74 -12.75
C ALA A 45 3.94 -8.78 -12.11
N ILE A 46 3.48 -7.77 -12.85
CA ILE A 46 2.41 -6.87 -12.39
C ILE A 46 1.11 -7.63 -12.12
N SER A 47 0.74 -8.58 -12.97
CA SER A 47 -0.45 -9.40 -12.74
C SER A 47 -0.35 -10.21 -11.45
N LEU A 48 0.80 -10.86 -11.21
CA LEU A 48 1.06 -11.60 -9.97
C LEU A 48 0.95 -10.69 -8.73
N ILE A 49 1.51 -9.47 -8.83
CA ILE A 49 1.39 -8.48 -7.75
C ILE A 49 -0.08 -8.15 -7.47
N TYR A 50 -0.89 -7.89 -8.49
CA TYR A 50 -2.32 -7.61 -8.29
C TYR A 50 -3.10 -8.79 -7.73
N ASP A 51 -2.77 -10.02 -8.14
CA ASP A 51 -3.44 -11.23 -7.64
C ASP A 51 -3.14 -11.43 -6.14
N GLU A 52 -1.89 -11.19 -5.73
CA GLU A 52 -1.53 -11.21 -4.32
C GLU A 52 -2.15 -10.06 -3.53
N LEU A 53 -2.16 -8.84 -4.07
CA LEU A 53 -2.80 -7.68 -3.44
C LEU A 53 -4.29 -7.92 -3.21
N ASP A 54 -5.01 -8.47 -4.18
CA ASP A 54 -6.45 -8.75 -4.03
C ASP A 54 -6.72 -9.75 -2.89
N ARG A 55 -5.82 -10.72 -2.69
CA ARG A 55 -5.87 -11.66 -1.56
C ARG A 55 -5.55 -10.96 -0.24
N VAL A 56 -4.40 -10.32 -0.12
CA VAL A 56 -3.91 -9.79 1.18
C VAL A 56 -4.63 -8.52 1.63
N LEU A 57 -5.27 -7.77 0.73
CA LEU A 57 -6.09 -6.62 1.13
C LEU A 57 -7.48 -7.03 1.65
N LYS A 58 -7.89 -8.29 1.44
CA LYS A 58 -9.08 -8.89 2.08
C LYS A 58 -8.74 -9.46 3.46
N ASP A 59 -7.50 -9.90 3.67
CA ASP A 59 -6.97 -10.31 4.98
C ASP A 59 -5.56 -9.75 5.20
N ILE A 60 -5.49 -8.61 5.88
CA ILE A 60 -4.21 -7.92 6.15
C ILE A 60 -3.27 -8.73 7.03
N ASN A 61 -3.75 -9.76 7.76
CA ASN A 61 -2.84 -10.63 8.52
C ASN A 61 -1.86 -11.37 7.60
N GLU A 62 -2.16 -11.46 6.31
CA GLU A 62 -1.32 -12.06 5.27
C GLU A 62 -0.49 -11.04 4.49
N LEU A 63 -0.56 -9.74 4.82
CA LEU A 63 0.17 -8.69 4.09
C LEU A 63 1.69 -8.89 4.15
N ASP A 64 2.22 -9.50 5.21
CA ASP A 64 3.65 -9.82 5.27
C ASP A 64 4.06 -11.05 4.46
N THR A 65 3.11 -11.69 3.77
CA THR A 65 3.35 -12.82 2.86
C THR A 65 3.40 -12.42 1.38
N THR A 66 3.01 -11.18 1.03
CA THR A 66 3.06 -10.75 -0.37
C THR A 66 4.49 -10.47 -0.83
N ILE A 67 4.77 -10.72 -2.10
CA ILE A 67 5.99 -10.30 -2.79
C ILE A 67 6.27 -8.80 -2.62
N LEU A 68 5.24 -7.96 -2.47
CA LEU A 68 5.44 -6.52 -2.23
C LEU A 68 5.99 -6.19 -0.84
N TRP A 69 5.90 -7.11 0.12
CA TRP A 69 6.13 -6.81 1.54
C TRP A 69 7.47 -6.11 1.82
N SER A 70 8.57 -6.64 1.29
CA SER A 70 9.91 -6.07 1.52
C SER A 70 9.99 -4.62 1.03
N LYS A 71 9.38 -4.33 -0.12
CA LYS A 71 9.39 -3.00 -0.72
C LYS A 71 8.46 -2.04 0.02
N LEU A 72 7.29 -2.52 0.49
CA LEU A 72 6.38 -1.70 1.30
C LEU A 72 7.00 -1.33 2.65
N LEU A 73 7.78 -2.21 3.26
CA LEU A 73 8.54 -1.92 4.47
C LEU A 73 9.66 -0.89 4.22
N GLU A 74 10.49 -1.13 3.20
CA GLU A 74 11.62 -0.25 2.85
C GLU A 74 11.16 1.20 2.61
N GLU A 75 10.01 1.35 1.94
CA GLU A 75 9.44 2.66 1.58
C GLU A 75 8.58 3.27 2.70
N ASN A 76 8.57 2.69 3.91
CA ASN A 76 7.73 3.16 5.02
C ASN A 76 6.25 3.27 4.63
N ILE A 77 5.74 2.31 3.87
CA ILE A 77 4.31 2.21 3.52
C ILE A 77 3.61 1.33 4.55
N THR A 78 4.27 0.26 5.00
CA THR A 78 3.79 -0.66 6.03
C THR A 78 4.74 -0.73 7.22
N ILE A 79 4.26 -1.27 8.34
CA ILE A 79 5.04 -1.58 9.54
C ILE A 79 4.64 -2.92 10.13
N TYR A 80 5.57 -3.54 10.85
CA TYR A 80 5.24 -4.57 11.82
C TYR A 80 4.61 -3.93 13.06
N VAL A 81 3.46 -4.46 13.47
CA VAL A 81 2.79 -4.11 14.73
C VAL A 81 2.89 -5.27 15.73
N ASP A 82 3.04 -6.50 15.22
CA ASP A 82 3.18 -7.78 15.93
C ASP A 82 2.73 -7.75 17.39
N LYS A 83 1.52 -8.26 17.63
CA LYS A 83 0.89 -8.36 18.95
C LYS A 83 1.71 -9.04 20.04
N ARG A 84 2.81 -9.73 19.70
CA ARG A 84 3.77 -10.31 20.66
C ARG A 84 4.57 -9.24 21.39
N PHE A 85 4.72 -8.04 20.83
CA PHE A 85 5.37 -6.93 21.53
C PHE A 85 4.49 -6.38 22.66
N HIS A 86 5.12 -5.84 23.71
CA HIS A 86 4.40 -5.23 24.82
C HIS A 86 3.66 -3.98 24.33
N ARG A 87 2.33 -4.06 24.25
CA ARG A 87 1.50 -2.96 23.76
C ARG A 87 1.13 -2.03 24.92
N LEU A 88 1.36 -0.74 24.72
CA LEU A 88 0.94 0.31 25.65
C LEU A 88 -0.59 0.57 25.58
N SER A 89 -1.26 0.10 24.52
CA SER A 89 -2.69 0.29 24.29
C SER A 89 -3.28 -0.81 23.41
N LYS A 90 -4.61 -0.86 23.32
CA LYS A 90 -5.31 -1.73 22.36
C LYS A 90 -5.18 -1.13 20.95
N ILE A 91 -4.98 -2.01 19.97
CA ILE A 91 -4.99 -1.62 18.56
C ILE A 91 -6.45 -1.31 18.17
N PRO A 92 -6.75 -0.13 17.60
CA PRO A 92 -8.10 0.18 17.14
C PRO A 92 -8.48 -0.73 15.97
N PRO A 93 -9.73 -1.23 15.92
CA PRO A 93 -10.20 -1.98 14.76
C PRO A 93 -10.25 -1.04 13.55
N SER A 94 -9.51 -1.36 12.50
CA SER A 94 -9.46 -0.57 11.26
C SER A 94 -9.09 -1.47 10.08
N GLU A 95 -9.64 -1.18 8.90
CA GLU A 95 -9.43 -2.03 7.71
C GLU A 95 -7.96 -2.17 7.30
N TRP A 96 -7.11 -1.20 7.66
CA TRP A 96 -5.69 -1.13 7.29
C TRP A 96 -4.72 -1.60 8.39
N VAL A 97 -5.24 -2.21 9.46
CA VAL A 97 -4.48 -2.64 10.63
C VAL A 97 -4.83 -4.08 10.99
N SER A 98 -3.82 -4.92 11.19
CA SER A 98 -3.98 -6.30 11.66
C SER A 98 -3.17 -6.56 12.94
N ASP A 99 -3.20 -7.81 13.41
CA ASP A 99 -2.43 -8.25 14.58
C ASP A 99 -0.92 -8.33 14.33
N ARG A 100 -0.49 -8.35 13.06
CA ARG A 100 0.92 -8.58 12.67
C ARG A 100 1.52 -7.36 12.00
N CYS A 101 0.76 -6.70 11.15
CA CYS A 101 1.21 -5.60 10.32
C CYS A 101 0.10 -4.56 10.12
N ALA A 102 0.51 -3.35 9.76
CA ALA A 102 -0.39 -2.25 9.46
C ALA A 102 0.20 -1.39 8.34
N PHE A 103 -0.69 -0.67 7.65
CA PHE A 103 -0.26 0.47 6.85
C PHE A 103 0.07 1.64 7.78
N GLN A 104 1.18 2.32 7.51
CA GLN A 104 1.59 3.49 8.31
C GLN A 104 0.56 4.61 8.22
N LEU A 105 -0.08 4.76 7.06
CA LEU A 105 -1.14 5.73 6.81
C LEU A 105 -2.34 5.03 6.15
N PRO A 106 -3.59 5.37 6.53
CA PRO A 106 -4.78 4.78 5.94
C PRO A 106 -4.84 4.94 4.42
N ILE A 107 -4.34 6.08 3.89
CA ILE A 107 -4.38 6.37 2.45
C ILE A 107 -3.62 5.33 1.62
N TYR A 108 -2.58 4.71 2.18
CA TYR A 108 -1.81 3.68 1.48
C TYR A 108 -2.63 2.42 1.21
N TYR A 109 -3.44 2.00 2.20
CA TYR A 109 -4.38 0.91 2.02
C TYR A 109 -5.37 1.21 0.90
N TRP A 110 -5.96 2.41 0.91
CA TRP A 110 -6.95 2.80 -0.08
C TRP A 110 -6.40 2.90 -1.50
N ILE A 111 -5.19 3.44 -1.66
CA ILE A 111 -4.49 3.48 -2.95
C ILE A 111 -4.26 2.07 -3.48
N LEU A 112 -3.66 1.19 -2.67
CA LEU A 112 -3.39 -0.19 -3.08
C LEU A 112 -4.68 -0.96 -3.39
N ARG A 113 -5.76 -0.74 -2.61
CA ARG A 113 -7.07 -1.34 -2.85
C ARG A 113 -7.67 -0.91 -4.18
N VAL A 114 -7.59 0.38 -4.52
CA VAL A 114 -8.08 0.88 -5.82
C VAL A 114 -7.21 0.36 -6.97
N MET A 115 -5.89 0.39 -6.83
CA MET A 115 -4.98 -0.15 -7.85
C MET A 115 -5.21 -1.64 -8.10
N SER A 116 -5.38 -2.42 -7.03
CA SER A 116 -5.65 -3.86 -7.09
C SER A 116 -7.00 -4.14 -7.76
N ARG A 117 -8.07 -3.47 -7.33
CA ARG A 117 -9.42 -3.65 -7.88
C ARG A 117 -9.49 -3.29 -9.36
N CYS A 118 -8.87 -2.16 -9.74
CA CYS A 118 -8.88 -1.68 -11.12
C CYS A 118 -7.77 -2.33 -11.98
N ARG A 119 -6.89 -3.14 -11.38
CA ARG A 119 -5.70 -3.74 -11.98
C ARG A 119 -4.86 -2.75 -12.80
N THR A 120 -4.68 -1.54 -12.27
CA THR A 120 -3.94 -0.47 -12.95
C THR A 120 -3.23 0.44 -11.96
N LEU A 121 -2.03 0.90 -12.33
CA LEU A 121 -1.30 1.93 -11.60
C LEU A 121 -1.77 3.34 -11.98
N ARG A 122 -2.54 3.48 -13.06
CA ARG A 122 -3.07 4.76 -13.55
C ARG A 122 -4.40 5.04 -12.87
N ILE A 123 -4.34 5.45 -11.61
CA ILE A 123 -5.52 5.84 -10.82
C ILE A 123 -5.47 7.33 -10.50
N THR A 124 -6.64 7.92 -10.22
CA THR A 124 -6.75 9.34 -9.87
C THR A 124 -7.01 9.52 -8.37
N THR A 125 -6.74 10.71 -7.85
CA THR A 125 -7.13 11.13 -6.50
C THR A 125 -8.61 10.93 -6.24
N ASP A 126 -9.47 11.35 -7.16
CA ASP A 126 -10.92 11.17 -7.08
C ASP A 126 -11.32 9.69 -6.94
N SER A 127 -10.62 8.79 -7.66
CA SER A 127 -10.85 7.35 -7.53
C SER A 127 -10.50 6.83 -6.13
N VAL A 128 -9.47 7.38 -5.49
CA VAL A 128 -9.08 7.01 -4.11
C VAL A 128 -10.06 7.61 -3.11
N LEU A 129 -10.32 8.92 -3.18
CA LEU A 129 -11.14 9.66 -2.23
C LEU A 129 -12.58 9.14 -2.18
N LYS A 130 -13.16 8.73 -3.31
CA LYS A 130 -14.48 8.08 -3.38
C LYS A 130 -14.58 6.72 -2.68
N ASN A 131 -13.45 6.10 -2.35
CA ASN A 131 -13.41 4.82 -1.62
C ASN A 131 -13.04 5.02 -0.15
N VAL A 132 -12.55 6.21 0.24
CA VAL A 132 -12.20 6.56 1.62
C VAL A 132 -13.43 7.08 2.39
N LEU A 133 -14.31 7.82 1.70
CA LEU A 133 -15.53 8.45 2.22
C LEU A 133 -16.77 7.58 1.93
#